data_AF-A0A510T7C8-F1
#
_entry.id   AF-A0A510T7C8-F1
#
_cell.length_a   1.000
_cell.length_b   1.000
_cell.length_c   1.000
_cell.angle_alpha   90.00
_cell.angle_beta   90.00
_cell.angle_gamma   90.00
#
_symmetry.space_group_name_H-M   'P 1'
#
loop_
_entity.id
_entity.type
_entity.pdbx_description
1 polymer ?
#
loop_
_entity_poly.entity_id
_entity_poly.type
_entity_poly.pdbx_seq_one_letter_code
_entity_poly.pdbx_strand_id
1 'polypeptide(L)'
;MRAAPHRALVLGPVLAQVWRPRPALVHALSGALRDCTVPQARTSAAPMRETKAGRPECLACTTGPDLTDWRRIGTALGGAAPPAKKRPDAVDARVALAAARHGSAVIFTTDPGDIHACLTVLAPTDVHVVAV
;
A
#
# COMPACT_ATOMS: atom_id res chain seq x y z
N MET A 1 -11.55 8.28 8.07
CA MET A 1 -10.16 8.54 7.61
C MET A 1 -9.68 10.00 7.73
N ARG A 2 -10.54 11.03 7.71
CA ARG A 2 -10.10 12.44 7.63
C ARG A 2 -9.30 12.99 8.82
N ALA A 3 -9.31 12.31 9.98
CA ALA A 3 -8.61 12.77 11.18
C ALA A 3 -7.14 12.30 11.28
N ALA A 4 -6.71 11.31 10.51
CA ALA A 4 -5.33 10.82 10.57
C ALA A 4 -4.36 11.84 9.92
N PRO A 5 -3.19 12.15 10.55
CA PRO A 5 -2.20 13.05 9.97
C PRO A 5 -1.67 12.56 8.62
N HIS A 6 -1.51 11.25 8.47
CA HIS A 6 -1.12 10.61 7.22
C HIS A 6 -2.37 10.24 6.42
N ARG A 7 -2.45 10.63 5.13
CA ARG A 7 -3.53 10.22 4.23
C ARG A 7 -3.47 8.71 3.98
N ALA A 8 -4.63 8.15 3.66
CA ALA A 8 -4.72 6.78 3.18
C ALA A 8 -3.86 6.60 1.92
N LEU A 9 -3.26 5.42 1.76
CA LEU A 9 -2.46 5.13 0.58
C LEU A 9 -3.22 4.27 -0.41
N VAL A 10 -3.15 4.64 -1.68
CA VAL A 10 -3.50 3.76 -2.81
C VAL A 10 -2.27 3.66 -3.70
N LEU A 11 -1.60 2.52 -3.69
CA LEU A 11 -0.37 2.35 -4.48
C LEU A 11 -0.69 2.32 -5.97
N GLY A 12 0.18 2.90 -6.80
CA GLY A 12 -0.02 2.98 -8.26
C GLY A 12 -0.43 1.65 -8.93
N PRO A 13 0.26 0.52 -8.67
CA PRO A 13 -0.15 -0.77 -9.22
C PRO A 13 -1.53 -1.25 -8.77
N VAL A 14 -1.91 -0.99 -7.50
CA VAL A 14 -3.26 -1.28 -6.99
C VAL A 14 -4.30 -0.40 -7.67
N LEU A 15 -4.00 0.89 -7.79
CA LEU A 15 -4.84 1.86 -8.49
C LEU A 15 -5.10 1.42 -9.94
N ALA A 16 -4.06 1.00 -10.65
CA ALA A 16 -4.16 0.55 -12.03
C ALA A 16 -5.09 -0.66 -12.21
N GLN A 17 -5.21 -1.55 -11.21
CA GLN A 17 -6.13 -2.68 -11.28
C GLN A 17 -7.60 -2.25 -11.39
N VAL A 18 -7.98 -1.06 -10.89
CA VAL A 18 -9.37 -0.60 -10.97
C VAL A 18 -9.83 -0.34 -12.41
N TRP A 19 -8.91 0.02 -13.31
CA TRP A 19 -9.23 0.23 -14.73
C TRP A 19 -9.43 -1.07 -15.51
N ARG A 20 -9.05 -2.23 -14.97
CA ARG A 20 -9.19 -3.53 -15.67
C ARG A 20 -10.64 -4.03 -15.82
N PRO A 21 -11.53 -3.98 -14.81
CA PRO A 21 -12.74 -4.78 -14.87
C PRO A 21 -14.02 -3.98 -15.17
N ARG A 22 -14.15 -2.72 -14.70
CA ARG A 22 -15.43 -1.98 -14.76
C ARG A 22 -15.25 -0.45 -14.73
N PRO A 23 -15.62 0.28 -15.81
CA PRO A 23 -15.59 1.75 -15.84
C PRO A 23 -16.39 2.43 -14.72
N ALA A 24 -17.49 1.82 -14.25
CA ALA A 24 -18.31 2.35 -13.16
C ALA A 24 -17.55 2.51 -11.83
N LEU A 25 -16.52 1.69 -11.59
CA LEU A 25 -15.67 1.81 -10.39
C LEU A 25 -14.78 3.07 -10.42
N VAL A 26 -14.51 3.61 -11.61
CA VAL A 26 -13.63 4.78 -11.78
C VAL A 26 -14.25 6.04 -11.16
N HIS A 27 -15.57 6.25 -11.31
CA HIS A 27 -16.25 7.42 -10.75
C HIS A 27 -16.33 7.37 -9.22
N ALA A 28 -16.67 6.21 -8.65
CA ALA A 28 -16.68 6.03 -7.20
C ALA A 28 -15.26 6.22 -6.62
N LEU A 29 -14.24 5.67 -7.28
CA LEU A 29 -12.85 5.78 -6.85
C LEU A 29 -12.32 7.22 -6.91
N SER A 30 -12.71 7.99 -7.93
CA SER A 30 -12.30 9.40 -8.07
C SER A 30 -12.72 10.24 -6.85
N GLY A 31 -13.88 9.92 -6.26
CA GLY A 31 -14.33 10.53 -5.02
C GLY A 31 -13.42 10.21 -3.84
N ALA A 32 -13.09 8.94 -3.67
CA ALA A 32 -12.24 8.45 -2.57
C ALA A 32 -10.78 8.94 -2.69
N LEU A 33 -10.22 8.98 -3.90
CA LEU A 33 -8.83 9.38 -4.15
C LEU A 33 -8.50 10.80 -3.66
N ARG A 34 -9.49 11.70 -3.56
CA ARG A 34 -9.28 13.05 -3.01
C ARG A 34 -8.80 13.05 -1.55
N ASP A 35 -9.15 12.01 -0.80
CA ASP A 35 -8.73 11.83 0.59
C ASP A 35 -7.55 10.84 0.73
N CYS A 36 -7.02 10.33 -0.38
CA CYS A 36 -5.88 9.42 -0.44
C CYS A 36 -4.64 10.10 -1.05
N THR A 37 -3.52 9.42 -0.93
CA THR A 37 -2.28 9.69 -1.65
C THR A 37 -1.88 8.47 -2.46
N VAL A 38 -1.48 8.73 -3.71
CA VAL A 38 -0.81 7.78 -4.59
C VAL A 38 0.67 8.15 -4.61
N PRO A 39 1.54 7.45 -3.85
CA PRO A 39 2.96 7.78 -3.79
C PRO A 39 3.58 7.83 -5.20
N GLN A 40 4.46 8.80 -5.43
CA GLN A 40 5.15 9.04 -6.71
C GLN A 40 4.26 9.47 -7.90
N ALA A 41 2.96 9.61 -7.72
CA ALA A 41 2.10 10.23 -8.75
C ALA A 41 2.17 11.76 -8.63
N ARG A 42 2.66 12.44 -9.67
CA ARG A 42 2.88 13.89 -9.70
C ARG A 42 1.66 14.72 -9.27
N THR A 43 0.46 14.27 -9.66
CA THR A 43 -0.81 14.97 -9.40
C THR A 43 -1.51 14.51 -8.12
N SER A 44 -0.89 13.61 -7.34
CA SER A 44 -1.45 13.15 -6.07
C SER A 44 -1.32 14.21 -4.98
N ALA A 45 -2.28 14.23 -4.06
CA ALA A 45 -2.13 14.95 -2.80
C ALA A 45 -0.90 14.46 -2.02
N ALA A 46 -0.24 15.36 -1.29
CA ALA A 46 0.89 15.04 -0.44
C ALA A 46 0.48 14.01 0.65
N PRO A 47 1.38 13.06 1.03
CA PRO A 47 1.06 12.01 2.00
C PRO A 47 0.59 12.56 3.34
N MET A 48 1.29 13.55 3.86
CA MET A 48 0.94 14.18 5.14
C MET A 48 -0.02 15.34 4.94
N ARG A 49 -0.99 15.46 5.85
CA ARG A 49 -1.86 16.63 5.94
C ARG A 49 -1.06 17.83 6.46
N GLU A 50 -1.42 19.01 5.97
CA GLU A 50 -0.84 20.25 6.44
C GLU A 50 -1.22 20.49 7.90
N THR A 51 -0.28 21.01 8.67
CA THR A 51 -0.44 21.33 10.10
C THR A 51 -0.13 22.80 10.32
N LYS A 52 -0.46 23.33 11.51
CA LYS A 52 -0.05 24.70 11.90
C LYS A 52 1.47 24.89 11.89
N ALA A 53 2.24 23.82 12.10
CA ALA A 53 3.70 23.82 12.08
C ALA A 53 4.29 23.66 10.67
N GLY A 54 3.45 23.62 9.63
CA GLY A 54 3.85 23.38 8.24
C GLY A 54 3.45 22.00 7.74
N ARG A 55 4.11 21.55 6.66
CA ARG A 55 3.81 20.31 5.95
C ARG A 55 4.91 19.27 6.23
N PRO A 56 4.71 18.33 7.17
CA PRO A 56 5.67 17.24 7.38
C PRO A 56 5.73 16.34 6.14
N GLU A 57 6.81 15.59 5.99
CA GLU A 57 6.98 14.65 4.88
C GLU A 57 7.03 13.22 5.39
N CYS A 58 6.48 12.29 4.60
CA CYS A 58 6.65 10.87 4.83
C CYS A 58 7.73 10.35 3.90
N LEU A 59 8.92 10.06 4.43
CA LEU A 59 10.06 9.57 3.67
C LEU A 59 9.69 8.33 2.84
N ALA A 60 8.92 7.40 3.40
CA ALA A 60 8.50 6.19 2.68
C ALA A 60 7.63 6.48 1.44
N CYS A 61 6.88 7.58 1.43
CA CYS A 61 6.07 8.00 0.29
C CYS A 61 6.82 8.89 -0.69
N THR A 62 7.72 9.76 -0.19
CA THR A 62 8.48 10.72 -1.01
C THR A 62 9.67 10.06 -1.70
N THR A 63 10.27 9.04 -1.09
CA THR A 63 11.30 8.20 -1.70
C THR A 63 10.68 6.86 -2.09
N GLY A 64 10.42 6.69 -3.40
CA GLY A 64 9.91 5.43 -3.95
C GLY A 64 10.83 4.24 -3.63
N PRO A 65 10.42 3.00 -3.97
CA PRO A 65 11.24 1.82 -3.69
C PRO A 65 12.62 1.87 -4.34
N ASP A 66 13.66 1.62 -3.57
CA ASP A 66 15.03 1.47 -4.07
C ASP A 66 15.34 0.01 -4.46
N LEU A 67 16.57 -0.27 -4.90
CA LEU A 67 16.98 -1.63 -5.28
C LEU A 67 16.91 -2.63 -4.10
N THR A 68 17.15 -2.17 -2.88
CA THR A 68 17.05 -3.02 -1.69
C THR A 68 15.60 -3.38 -1.42
N ASP A 69 14.68 -2.43 -1.56
CA ASP A 69 13.25 -2.66 -1.48
C ASP A 69 12.77 -3.67 -2.52
N TRP A 70 13.24 -3.57 -3.76
CA TRP A 70 12.91 -4.54 -4.80
C TRP A 70 13.45 -5.94 -4.51
N ARG A 71 14.64 -6.04 -3.92
CA ARG A 71 15.17 -7.33 -3.43
C ARG A 71 14.29 -7.88 -2.32
N ARG A 72 13.86 -7.07 -1.35
CA ARG A 72 12.97 -7.48 -0.26
C ARG A 72 11.61 -7.97 -0.79
N ILE A 73 11.06 -7.30 -1.81
CA ILE A 73 9.86 -7.78 -2.51
C ILE A 73 10.10 -9.17 -3.11
N GLY A 74 11.21 -9.36 -3.82
CA GLY A 74 11.57 -10.66 -4.39
C GLY A 74 11.75 -11.76 -3.33
N THR A 75 12.41 -11.44 -2.22
CA THR A 75 12.56 -12.36 -1.08
C THR A 75 11.21 -12.71 -0.46
N ALA A 76 10.34 -11.73 -0.26
CA ALA A 76 8.99 -11.95 0.26
C ALA A 76 8.18 -12.88 -0.64
N LEU A 77 8.25 -12.69 -1.98
CA LEU A 77 7.60 -13.56 -2.95
C LEU A 77 8.16 -14.98 -2.94
N GLY A 78 9.49 -15.13 -2.83
CA GLY A 78 10.16 -16.42 -2.81
C GLY A 78 9.94 -17.22 -1.52
N GLY A 79 9.80 -16.52 -0.38
CA GLY A 79 9.59 -17.13 0.94
C GLY A 79 8.12 -17.26 1.36
N ALA A 80 7.19 -16.60 0.68
CA ALA A 80 5.78 -16.65 1.01
C ALA A 80 5.22 -18.08 0.83
N ALA A 81 4.65 -18.62 1.91
CA ALA A 81 4.02 -19.93 1.93
C ALA A 81 2.50 -19.78 2.22
N PRO A 82 1.70 -19.33 1.24
CA PRO A 82 0.26 -19.15 1.45
C PRO A 82 -0.46 -20.51 1.59
N PRO A 83 -1.54 -20.58 2.39
CA PRO A 83 -2.29 -21.82 2.62
C PRO A 83 -3.12 -22.33 1.42
N ALA A 84 -3.12 -21.63 0.28
CA ALA A 84 -3.93 -21.95 -0.91
C ALA A 84 -3.08 -22.16 -2.18
N LYS A 85 -3.72 -22.67 -3.26
CA LYS A 85 -3.11 -22.89 -4.59
C LYS A 85 -2.59 -21.61 -5.26
N LYS A 86 -3.09 -20.44 -4.87
CA LYS A 86 -2.70 -19.14 -5.40
C LYS A 86 -1.53 -18.59 -4.57
N ARG A 87 -0.54 -18.01 -5.25
CA ARG A 87 0.61 -17.35 -4.64
C ARG A 87 0.42 -15.84 -4.67
N PRO A 88 0.96 -15.10 -3.68
CA PRO A 88 1.01 -13.64 -3.74
C PRO A 88 1.70 -13.19 -5.02
N ASP A 89 1.21 -12.12 -5.61
CA ASP A 89 1.84 -11.48 -6.74
C ASP A 89 2.70 -10.26 -6.33
N ALA A 90 3.37 -9.66 -7.30
CA ALA A 90 4.25 -8.51 -7.04
C ALA A 90 3.51 -7.28 -6.49
N VAL A 91 2.19 -7.15 -6.72
CA VAL A 91 1.36 -6.10 -6.13
C VAL A 91 1.14 -6.40 -4.65
N ASP A 92 0.81 -7.64 -4.28
CA ASP A 92 0.64 -8.06 -2.88
C ASP A 92 1.89 -7.81 -2.06
N ALA A 93 3.04 -8.27 -2.55
CA ALA A 93 4.33 -8.06 -1.88
C ALA A 93 4.73 -6.58 -1.78
N ARG A 94 4.37 -5.76 -2.79
CA ARG A 94 4.60 -4.31 -2.75
C ARG A 94 3.71 -3.63 -1.72
N VAL A 95 2.46 -4.05 -1.57
CA VAL A 95 1.54 -3.55 -0.53
C VAL A 95 2.09 -3.89 0.85
N ALA A 96 2.51 -5.13 1.06
CA ALA A 96 3.11 -5.58 2.32
C ALA A 96 4.39 -4.80 2.65
N LEU A 97 5.30 -4.59 1.69
CA LEU A 97 6.51 -3.79 1.92
C LEU A 97 6.19 -2.32 2.19
N ALA A 98 5.22 -1.73 1.48
CA ALA A 98 4.80 -0.37 1.73
C ALA A 98 4.32 -0.22 3.18
N ALA A 99 3.44 -1.11 3.66
CA ALA A 99 3.00 -1.11 5.05
C ALA A 99 4.17 -1.25 6.03
N ALA A 100 5.08 -2.19 5.79
CA ALA A 100 6.27 -2.40 6.61
C ALA A 100 7.17 -1.15 6.70
N ARG A 101 7.35 -0.42 5.59
CA ARG A 101 8.14 0.82 5.55
C ARG A 101 7.51 1.98 6.33
N HIS A 102 6.20 1.96 6.57
CA HIS A 102 5.51 3.00 7.33
C HIS A 102 5.57 2.78 8.85
N GLY A 103 6.07 1.63 9.31
CA GLY A 103 6.29 1.32 10.72
C GLY A 103 5.01 1.02 11.51
N SER A 104 3.87 1.58 11.11
CA SER A 104 2.51 1.26 11.59
C SER A 104 1.51 1.41 10.44
N ALA A 105 0.74 0.36 10.12
CA ALA A 105 -0.20 0.41 9.01
C ALA A 105 -1.38 -0.58 9.13
N VAL A 106 -2.49 -0.24 8.47
CA VAL A 106 -3.63 -1.14 8.27
C VAL A 106 -3.83 -1.36 6.76
N ILE A 107 -3.80 -2.62 6.33
CA ILE A 107 -4.03 -3.04 4.95
C ILE A 107 -5.46 -3.57 4.82
N PHE A 108 -6.22 -3.06 3.86
CA PHE A 108 -7.55 -3.57 3.51
C PHE A 108 -7.43 -4.39 2.22
N THR A 109 -7.85 -5.66 2.26
CA THR A 109 -7.76 -6.58 1.11
C THR A 109 -8.86 -7.63 1.14
N THR A 110 -9.33 -8.06 -0.03
CA THR A 110 -10.24 -9.22 -0.16
C THR A 110 -9.49 -10.55 -0.02
N ASP A 111 -8.16 -10.53 -0.15
CA ASP A 111 -7.28 -11.70 -0.07
C ASP A 111 -6.23 -11.51 1.04
N PRO A 112 -6.62 -11.67 2.32
CA PRO A 112 -5.69 -11.46 3.44
C PRO A 112 -4.59 -12.53 3.49
N GLY A 113 -4.83 -13.72 2.92
CA GLY A 113 -3.87 -14.82 2.92
C GLY A 113 -2.57 -14.47 2.19
N ASP A 114 -2.68 -13.87 1.00
CA ASP A 114 -1.52 -13.45 0.21
C ASP A 114 -0.71 -12.36 0.93
N ILE A 115 -1.38 -11.39 1.53
CA ILE A 115 -0.71 -10.32 2.31
C ILE A 115 -0.03 -10.88 3.55
N HIS A 116 -0.69 -11.73 4.33
CA HIS A 116 -0.09 -12.36 5.51
C HIS A 116 1.14 -13.18 5.16
N ALA A 117 1.10 -13.95 4.07
CA ALA A 117 2.25 -14.74 3.63
C ALA A 117 3.47 -13.86 3.33
N CYS A 118 3.28 -12.69 2.70
CA CYS A 118 4.37 -11.72 2.50
C CYS A 118 4.83 -11.07 3.81
N LEU A 119 3.90 -10.70 4.71
CA LEU A 119 4.22 -10.07 5.99
C LEU A 119 5.00 -11.02 6.92
N THR A 120 4.73 -12.33 6.89
CA THR A 120 5.52 -13.33 7.64
C THR A 120 7.00 -13.28 7.25
N VAL A 121 7.32 -13.09 5.97
CA VAL A 121 8.71 -12.99 5.51
C VAL A 121 9.31 -11.61 5.83
N LEU A 122 8.52 -10.54 5.68
CA LEU A 122 8.98 -9.17 5.92
C LEU A 122 9.12 -8.82 7.41
N ALA A 123 8.42 -9.56 8.28
CA ALA A 123 8.39 -9.43 9.73
C ALA A 123 8.25 -7.98 10.26
N PRO A 124 7.26 -7.19 9.82
CA PRO A 124 7.05 -5.86 10.37
C PRO A 124 6.46 -5.91 11.78
N THR A 125 6.69 -4.86 12.55
CA THR A 125 6.31 -4.79 13.97
C THR A 125 4.84 -4.44 14.21
N ASP A 126 4.22 -3.63 13.36
CA ASP A 126 2.89 -3.08 13.61
C ASP A 126 2.08 -2.94 12.30
N VAL A 127 1.77 -4.07 11.67
CA VAL A 127 0.93 -4.11 10.47
C VAL A 127 -0.27 -5.00 10.71
N HIS A 128 -1.45 -4.43 10.54
CA HIS A 128 -2.73 -5.14 10.63
C HIS A 128 -3.33 -5.35 9.25
N VAL A 129 -3.94 -6.51 9.04
CA VAL A 129 -4.67 -6.83 7.82
C VAL A 129 -6.15 -6.96 8.15
N VAL A 130 -6.99 -6.27 7.39
CA VAL A 130 -8.44 -6.29 7.53
C VAL A 130 -9.03 -6.84 6.23
N ALA A 131 -9.76 -7.94 6.35
CA ALA A 131 -10.54 -8.48 5.25
C ALA A 131 -11.72 -7.56 4.93
N VAL A 132 -11.96 -7.27 3.65
CA VAL A 132 -13.07 -6.43 3.13
C VAL A 132 -13.87 -7.12 2.05
#